data_AF-A0A7Y6CG38-F1
#
_entry.id   AF-A0A7Y6CG38-F1
#
_cell.length_a   1.000
_cell.length_b   1.000
_cell.length_c   1.000
_cell.angle_alpha   90.00
_cell.angle_beta   90.00
_cell.angle_gamma   90.00
#
_symmetry.space_group_name_H-M   'P 1'
#
loop_
_entity.id
_entity.type
_entity.pdbx_description
1 polymer ?
#
loop_
_entity_poly.entity_id
_entity_poly.type
_entity_poly.pdbx_seq_one_letter_code
_entity_poly.pdbx_strand_id
1 'polypeptide(L)'
;MLNKLQMRLKSDEGFTLIELLVVIIIIGILLAIAIPSYLKFKDRANNSAAQANVRAAVPGMEAYAADHNGTGYTGATSAVLQASYDAGIKNIRVKSANSTTYCIDSTVGNSTFSKAGPGATIASGACP
;
A
#
# COMPACT_ATOMS: atom_id res chain seq x y z
N MET A 1 -33.13 -54.29 5.84
CA MET A 1 -32.39 -53.02 6.09
C MET A 1 -32.00 -52.27 4.81
N LEU A 2 -31.85 -52.94 3.66
CA LEU A 2 -31.47 -52.30 2.38
C LEU A 2 -32.49 -51.30 1.79
N ASN A 3 -33.80 -51.47 2.03
CA ASN A 3 -34.82 -50.53 1.53
C ASN A 3 -34.73 -49.10 2.11
N LYS A 4 -34.11 -48.93 3.29
CA LYS A 4 -33.92 -47.59 3.89
C LYS A 4 -32.79 -46.79 3.25
N LEU A 5 -31.84 -47.46 2.58
CA LEU A 5 -30.74 -46.80 1.86
C LEU A 5 -31.20 -46.30 0.47
N GLN A 6 -32.03 -47.07 -0.23
CA GLN A 6 -32.58 -46.68 -1.53
C GLN A 6 -33.53 -45.47 -1.47
N MET A 7 -34.22 -45.26 -0.33
CA MET A 7 -35.03 -44.05 -0.14
C MET A 7 -34.21 -42.78 0.08
N ARG A 8 -32.99 -42.88 0.63
CA ARG A 8 -32.13 -41.70 0.85
C ARG A 8 -31.50 -41.17 -0.44
N LEU A 9 -31.11 -42.07 -1.36
CA LEU A 9 -30.55 -41.70 -2.67
C LEU A 9 -31.58 -41.09 -3.64
N LYS A 10 -32.88 -41.23 -3.35
CA LYS A 10 -33.96 -40.70 -4.19
C LYS A 10 -34.40 -39.29 -3.77
N SER A 11 -33.85 -38.77 -2.67
CA SER A 11 -34.12 -37.43 -2.13
C SER A 11 -32.94 -36.47 -2.26
N ASP A 12 -31.84 -36.87 -2.91
CA ASP A 12 -30.78 -35.93 -3.28
C ASP A 12 -31.17 -35.24 -4.60
N GLU A 13 -31.97 -34.19 -4.48
CA GLU A 13 -32.19 -33.21 -5.55
C GLU A 13 -30.86 -32.51 -5.83
N GLY A 14 -30.21 -32.86 -6.93
CA GLY A 14 -28.98 -32.21 -7.38
C GLY A 14 -29.23 -30.83 -7.98
N PHE A 15 -28.27 -29.92 -7.82
CA PHE A 15 -28.25 -28.62 -8.49
C PHE A 15 -28.34 -28.79 -10.02
N THR A 16 -29.22 -28.05 -10.67
CA THR A 16 -29.31 -28.06 -12.14
C THR A 16 -28.19 -27.25 -12.77
N LEU A 17 -27.76 -27.65 -13.97
CA LEU A 17 -26.76 -26.87 -14.75
C LEU A 17 -27.24 -25.46 -15.08
N ILE A 18 -28.56 -25.29 -15.26
CA ILE A 18 -29.15 -23.98 -15.56
C ILE A 18 -29.14 -23.05 -14.35
N GLU A 19 -29.30 -23.57 -13.13
CA GLU A 19 -29.19 -22.77 -11.90
C GLU A 19 -27.77 -22.24 -11.73
N LEU A 20 -26.76 -23.08 -11.95
CA LEU A 20 -25.37 -22.61 -11.92
C LEU A 20 -25.06 -21.60 -13.04
N LEU A 21 -25.65 -21.78 -14.23
CA LEU A 21 -25.48 -20.84 -15.34
C LEU A 21 -26.01 -19.44 -15.00
N VAL A 22 -27.22 -19.35 -14.44
CA VAL A 22 -27.80 -18.05 -14.06
C VAL A 22 -26.97 -17.38 -12.96
N VAL A 23 -26.48 -18.15 -11.99
CA VAL A 23 -25.63 -17.62 -10.90
C VAL A 23 -24.33 -17.01 -11.44
N ILE A 24 -23.62 -17.69 -12.34
CA ILE A 24 -22.38 -17.13 -12.91
C ILE A 24 -22.63 -15.90 -13.79
N ILE A 25 -23.79 -15.83 -14.46
CA ILE A 25 -24.19 -14.64 -15.23
C ILE A 25 -24.38 -13.45 -14.29
N ILE A 26 -25.10 -13.64 -13.19
CA ILE A 26 -25.33 -12.58 -12.19
C ILE A 26 -23.99 -12.13 -11.58
N ILE A 27 -23.13 -13.07 -11.16
CA ILE A 27 -21.80 -12.75 -10.64
C ILE A 27 -20.96 -12.02 -11.68
N GLY A 28 -21.03 -12.41 -12.96
CA GLY A 28 -20.33 -11.76 -14.06
C GLY A 28 -20.72 -10.29 -14.23
N ILE A 29 -22.03 -9.99 -14.17
CA ILE A 29 -22.54 -8.62 -14.24
C ILE A 29 -22.05 -7.78 -13.05
N LEU A 30 -22.10 -8.34 -11.83
CA LEU A 30 -21.62 -7.65 -10.63
C LEU A 30 -20.12 -7.37 -10.69
N LEU A 31 -19.32 -8.34 -11.15
CA LEU A 31 -17.87 -8.19 -11.29
C LEU A 31 -17.48 -7.13 -12.33
N ALA A 32 -18.21 -7.05 -13.45
CA ALA A 32 -17.95 -6.04 -14.48
C ALA A 32 -18.01 -4.60 -13.94
N ILE A 33 -18.92 -4.34 -12.98
CA ILE A 33 -19.04 -3.02 -12.33
C ILE A 33 -18.07 -2.89 -11.16
N ALA A 34 -17.89 -3.94 -10.37
CA ALA A 34 -17.09 -3.91 -9.15
C ALA A 34 -15.59 -3.75 -9.41
N ILE A 35 -15.03 -4.46 -10.39
CA ILE A 35 -13.58 -4.48 -10.68
C ILE A 35 -13.02 -3.07 -10.96
N PRO A 36 -13.55 -2.27 -11.91
CA PRO A 36 -12.99 -0.95 -12.19
C PRO A 36 -13.10 0.02 -11.01
N SER A 37 -14.17 -0.10 -10.21
CA SER A 37 -14.33 0.70 -8.98
C SER A 37 -13.29 0.32 -7.93
N TYR A 38 -13.09 -0.98 -7.72
CA TYR A 38 -12.12 -1.51 -6.77
C TYR A 38 -10.67 -1.13 -7.14
N LEU A 39 -10.30 -1.22 -8.43
CA LEU A 39 -8.97 -0.81 -8.89
C LEU A 39 -8.72 0.68 -8.61
N LYS A 40 -9.68 1.56 -8.93
CA LYS A 40 -9.57 2.99 -8.61
C LYS A 40 -9.47 3.26 -7.11
N PHE A 41 -10.19 2.51 -6.29
CA PHE A 41 -10.10 2.62 -4.83
C PHE A 41 -8.71 2.20 -4.33
N LYS A 42 -8.20 1.08 -4.83
CA LYS A 42 -6.85 0.58 -4.52
C LYS A 42 -5.77 1.59 -4.91
N ASP A 43 -5.88 2.21 -6.08
CA ASP A 43 -4.91 3.23 -6.52
C ASP A 43 -4.94 4.48 -5.63
N ARG A 44 -6.13 4.94 -5.21
CA ARG A 44 -6.25 6.05 -4.25
C ARG A 44 -5.67 5.69 -2.88
N ALA A 45 -5.91 4.46 -2.41
CA ALA A 45 -5.35 3.97 -1.15
C ALA A 45 -3.82 3.90 -1.22
N ASN A 46 -3.27 3.40 -2.33
CA ASN A 46 -1.82 3.36 -2.58
C ASN A 46 -1.21 4.77 -2.61
N ASN A 47 -1.85 5.72 -3.31
CA ASN A 47 -1.42 7.12 -3.32
C ASN A 47 -1.37 7.72 -1.91
N SER A 48 -2.44 7.52 -1.14
CA SER A 48 -2.54 8.02 0.22
C SER A 48 -1.50 7.38 1.14
N ALA A 49 -1.26 6.07 1.00
CA ALA A 49 -0.26 5.34 1.79
C ALA A 49 1.17 5.80 1.47
N ALA A 50 1.55 5.88 0.19
CA ALA A 50 2.86 6.36 -0.22
C ALA A 50 3.12 7.80 0.25
N GLN A 51 2.12 8.68 0.11
CA GLN A 51 2.21 10.06 0.60
C GLN A 51 2.32 10.12 2.13
N ALA A 52 1.57 9.28 2.85
CA ALA A 52 1.61 9.21 4.31
C ALA A 52 2.97 8.71 4.82
N ASN A 53 3.56 7.69 4.18
CA ASN A 53 4.88 7.17 4.54
C ASN A 53 5.96 8.26 4.44
N VAL A 54 5.95 9.05 3.35
CA VAL A 54 6.86 10.19 3.19
C VAL A 54 6.61 11.23 4.28
N ARG A 55 5.34 11.60 4.54
CA ARG A 55 4.98 12.57 5.61
C ARG A 55 5.48 12.12 6.97
N ALA A 56 5.34 10.84 7.30
CA ALA A 56 5.74 10.27 8.59
C ALA A 56 7.26 10.29 8.78
N ALA A 57 8.05 10.21 7.70
CA ALA A 57 9.51 10.26 7.79
C ALA A 57 10.07 11.69 7.94
N VAL A 58 9.31 12.73 7.60
CA VAL A 58 9.80 14.13 7.66
C VAL A 58 10.26 14.52 9.07
N PRO A 59 9.46 14.34 10.14
CA PRO A 59 9.91 14.70 11.49
C PRO A 59 11.19 13.98 11.90
N GLY A 60 11.37 12.71 11.51
CA GLY A 60 12.59 11.96 11.77
C GLY A 60 13.81 12.54 11.05
N MET A 61 13.65 12.99 9.80
CA MET A 61 14.71 13.66 9.05
C MET A 61 15.10 15.00 9.68
N GLU A 62 14.12 15.80 10.09
CA GLU A 62 14.39 17.10 10.73
C GLU A 62 15.03 16.93 12.11
N ALA A 63 14.56 15.96 12.90
CA ALA A 63 15.17 15.61 14.18
C ALA A 63 16.62 15.12 14.00
N TYR A 64 16.87 14.28 12.99
CA TYR A 64 18.23 13.83 12.67
C TYR A 64 19.18 14.99 12.41
N ALA A 65 18.77 15.95 11.59
CA ALA A 65 19.59 17.12 11.28
C ALA A 65 19.81 18.02 12.50
N ALA A 66 18.83 18.12 13.40
CA ALA A 66 18.96 18.89 14.64
C ALA A 66 19.99 18.26 15.59
N ASP A 67 20.06 16.94 15.69
CA ASP A 67 21.01 16.23 16.55
C ASP A 67 22.44 16.24 15.97
N HIS A 68 22.59 16.28 14.65
CA HIS A 68 23.87 16.15 13.95
C HIS A 68 24.52 17.50 13.59
N ASN A 69 24.47 18.45 14.52
CA ASN A 69 24.95 19.84 14.41
C ASN A 69 26.15 20.01 13.46
N GLY A 70 25.94 20.72 12.35
CA GLY A 70 26.96 21.04 11.34
C GLY A 70 27.08 20.06 10.16
N THR A 71 26.55 18.84 10.29
CA THR A 71 26.55 17.83 9.20
C THR A 71 25.19 17.65 8.52
N GLY A 72 24.14 18.28 9.07
CA GLY A 72 22.79 18.31 8.51
C GLY A 72 22.21 16.91 8.36
N TYR A 73 21.75 16.56 7.15
CA TYR A 73 21.16 15.25 6.87
C TYR A 73 22.20 14.20 6.45
N THR A 74 23.49 14.53 6.42
CA THR A 74 24.53 13.60 5.94
C THR A 74 24.53 12.32 6.77
N GLY A 75 24.49 11.16 6.09
CA GLY A 75 24.46 9.84 6.75
C GLY A 75 23.08 9.38 7.21
N ALA A 76 22.03 10.19 7.04
CA ALA A 76 20.67 9.75 7.30
C ALA A 76 20.30 8.58 6.36
N THR A 77 19.82 7.49 6.96
CA THR A 77 19.29 6.32 6.25
C THR A 77 17.98 5.90 6.89
N SER A 78 17.13 5.18 6.16
CA SER A 78 15.86 4.71 6.70
C SER A 78 16.06 3.83 7.95
N ALA A 79 17.14 3.06 8.03
CA ALA A 79 17.48 2.26 9.19
C ALA A 79 17.84 3.11 10.42
N VAL A 80 18.63 4.17 10.24
CA VAL A 80 19.00 5.08 11.35
C VAL A 80 17.78 5.83 11.87
N LEU A 81 16.93 6.32 10.97
CA LEU A 81 15.67 6.99 11.33
C LEU A 81 14.76 6.05 12.13
N GLN A 82 14.62 4.80 11.70
CA GLN A 82 13.81 3.78 12.39
C GLN A 82 14.36 3.42 13.77
N ALA A 83 15.67 3.27 13.89
CA ALA A 83 16.30 2.81 15.12
C ALA A 83 16.36 3.91 16.19
N SER A 84 16.55 5.17 15.78
CA SER A 84 16.93 6.25 16.72
C SER A 84 15.88 7.34 16.88
N TYR A 85 14.93 7.47 15.95
CA TYR A 85 13.96 8.58 15.95
C TYR A 85 12.51 8.10 16.00
N ASP A 86 12.11 7.22 15.08
CA ASP A 86 10.75 6.68 15.06
C ASP A 86 10.67 5.30 14.38
N ALA A 87 10.41 4.27 15.18
CA ALA A 87 10.25 2.88 14.72
C ALA A 87 9.01 2.68 13.80
N GLY A 88 8.09 3.64 13.77
CA GLY A 88 6.94 3.70 12.88
C GLY A 88 7.28 4.09 11.45
N ILE A 89 8.46 4.66 11.19
CA ILE A 89 8.90 5.02 9.84
C ILE A 89 9.12 3.73 9.03
N LYS A 90 8.24 3.43 8.08
CA LYS A 90 8.34 2.21 7.25
C LYS A 90 8.11 2.51 5.77
N ASN A 91 8.64 1.65 4.92
CA ASN A 91 8.46 1.73 3.46
C ASN A 91 8.96 3.05 2.86
N ILE A 92 10.06 3.59 3.39
CA ILE A 92 10.70 4.82 2.90
C ILE A 92 12.13 4.49 2.49
N ARG A 93 12.58 5.11 1.41
CA ARG A 93 13.97 5.09 0.95
C ARG A 93 14.54 6.50 1.04
N VAL A 94 15.68 6.63 1.73
CA VAL A 94 16.47 7.85 1.69
C VAL A 94 17.37 7.75 0.46
N LYS A 95 17.05 8.49 -0.60
CA LYS A 95 17.79 8.45 -1.86
C LYS A 95 19.05 9.29 -1.80
N SER A 96 18.96 10.46 -1.19
CA SER A 96 20.08 11.38 -0.98
C SER A 96 19.91 12.08 0.37
N ALA A 97 21.03 12.34 1.04
CA ALA A 97 21.04 13.10 2.27
C ALA A 97 22.42 13.75 2.41
N ASN A 98 22.45 15.07 2.49
CA ASN A 98 23.67 15.87 2.58
C ASN A 98 23.49 16.96 3.64
N SER A 99 24.45 17.88 3.75
CA SER A 99 24.45 18.88 4.81
C SER A 99 23.31 19.90 4.73
N THR A 100 22.66 20.07 3.58
CA THR A 100 21.63 21.11 3.38
C THR A 100 20.29 20.59 2.91
N THR A 101 20.25 19.39 2.33
CA THR A 101 19.05 18.80 1.76
C THR A 101 19.04 17.28 1.85
N TYR A 102 17.87 16.71 1.60
CA TYR A 102 17.65 15.29 1.48
C TYR A 102 16.63 15.01 0.40
N CYS A 103 16.56 13.76 -0.05
CA CYS A 103 15.40 13.26 -0.75
C CYS A 103 14.98 11.91 -0.20
N ILE A 104 13.73 11.84 0.22
CA ILE A 104 13.06 10.61 0.64
C ILE A 104 11.94 10.29 -0.33
N ASP A 105 11.77 9.02 -0.65
CA ASP A 105 10.65 8.53 -1.43
C ASP A 105 10.02 7.26 -0.85
N SER A 106 8.76 7.04 -1.19
CA SER A 106 8.00 5.83 -0.87
C SER A 106 7.22 5.39 -2.09
N THR A 107 7.30 4.10 -2.40
CA THR A 107 6.53 3.45 -3.46
C THR A 107 5.59 2.43 -2.84
N VAL A 108 4.28 2.57 -3.12
CA VAL A 108 3.25 1.61 -2.72
C VAL A 108 2.44 1.25 -3.96
N GLY A 109 2.51 -0.03 -4.37
CA GLY A 109 1.99 -0.44 -5.68
C GLY A 109 2.69 0.32 -6.81
N ASN A 110 1.92 0.98 -7.68
CA ASN A 110 2.44 1.80 -8.78
C ASN A 110 2.59 3.29 -8.42
N SER A 111 2.28 3.65 -7.17
CA SER A 111 2.25 5.03 -6.70
C SER A 111 3.55 5.37 -5.99
N THR A 112 4.27 6.39 -6.47
CA THR A 112 5.49 6.88 -5.81
C THR A 112 5.31 8.34 -5.43
N PHE A 113 5.67 8.68 -4.20
CA PHE A 113 5.74 10.06 -3.71
C PHE A 113 7.11 10.33 -3.11
N SER A 114 7.56 11.58 -3.20
CA SER A 114 8.85 12.01 -2.70
C SER A 114 8.79 13.40 -2.07
N LYS A 115 9.79 13.71 -1.25
CA LYS A 115 10.08 15.05 -0.75
C LYS A 115 11.57 15.32 -0.90
N ALA A 116 11.89 16.33 -1.71
CA ALA A 116 13.26 16.72 -2.04
C ALA A 116 13.70 17.95 -1.20
N GLY A 117 13.84 17.74 0.11
CA GLY A 117 14.43 18.69 1.03
C GLY A 117 13.44 19.30 2.02
N PRO A 118 13.94 20.03 3.03
CA PRO A 118 13.12 20.52 4.15
C PRO A 118 12.02 21.49 3.69
N GLY A 119 12.34 22.42 2.79
CA GLY A 119 11.38 23.39 2.24
C GLY A 119 10.50 22.87 1.09
N ALA A 120 10.74 21.67 0.57
CA ALA A 120 9.98 21.14 -0.56
C ALA A 120 8.59 20.62 -0.15
N THR A 121 7.62 20.69 -1.04
CA THR A 121 6.34 19.99 -0.85
C THR A 121 6.49 18.52 -1.23
N ILE A 122 5.57 17.68 -0.74
CA ILE A 122 5.52 16.27 -1.14
C ILE A 122 4.89 16.19 -2.52
N ALA A 123 5.63 15.65 -3.49
CA ALA A 123 5.23 15.55 -4.88
C ALA A 123 5.10 14.09 -5.32
N SER A 124 4.31 13.85 -6.36
CA SER A 124 4.27 12.55 -7.02
C SER A 124 5.53 12.34 -7.86
N GLY A 125 6.08 11.13 -7.84
CA GLY A 125 7.33 10.77 -8.51
C GLY A 125 8.42 10.37 -7.53
N ALA A 126 9.43 9.67 -8.04
CA ALA A 126 10.60 9.27 -7.28
C ALA A 126 11.53 10.47 -7.04
N CYS A 127 12.44 10.32 -6.08
CA CYS A 127 13.52 11.27 -5.90
C CYS A 127 14.35 11.44 -7.19
N PRO A 128 14.77 12.67 -7.53
CA PRO A 128 15.68 12.92 -8.63
C PRO A 128 17.07 12.30 -8.39
#